data_AF-A0A7X7J1W0-F1
#
_entry.id   AF-A0A7X7J1W0-F1
#
_cell.length_a   1.000
_cell.length_b   1.000
_cell.length_c   1.000
_cell.angle_alpha   90.00
_cell.angle_beta   90.00
_cell.angle_gamma   90.00
#
_symmetry.space_group_name_H-M   'P 1'
#
loop_
_entity.id
_entity.type
_entity.pdbx_description
1 polymer ?
#
loop_
_entity_poly.entity_id
_entity_poly.type
_entity_poly.pdbx_seq_one_letter_code
_entity_poly.pdbx_strand_id
1 'polypeptide(L)'
;PRFVDADGADDTYGTADDDLRLGDGSSSIDAGNNAALPADTYDLDGDGDTDELLPLDVAGESRLIDVPLTPDLVLGSGTIVDMGALEASDPPQSSAVSIVHVDGSAAGAGDGTSWADAFTDLQAALAAARAINDKEAIELWVAAGTYKPAGPGGGTSVSFDLADKLQLYGGFGGGHSIVYPGGETRRGQRDPGRNTTVLNGDLNGDDGPDFANTGENSSTILRLSSYGARVVVDGFTVSGAASYAQNDANGAGLLVTDCAELTVANCVFATNVTFGSIIQFSTPSSSNLSVSNCVFAGNNAYWSSYPYYGSTVHVAGSSAGAQIIGCVFVWNQCAAVSVSGVQARGVDLTNCTFGSGGYEAAIYLMNSAVVRLTNSIVWDAPIDLYGGQLTVDHSDIDGGRNMIREQGGTLQWGEGNIDADPRFVMLDGREQYTSGRVNLRLCADSPCIDAGRDSAMPALWDADGNPRFIDDAQVPDSGEGTPPIVDMGAYEFAGLAITVSPTTVEVPEGQTATFAVALDRDPAGPVEVDVSRISGDADLTLASASTLQFDSGNWATAQTVTLAAAEDGDKAEALAIFRVSSPGLALVDVAAWEVENDVPSPLYVKKGAAGANDGSSWA
;
A
#
# COMPACT_ATOMS: atom_id res chain seq x y z
N PRO A 1 -9.93 -19.65 -10.64
CA PRO A 1 -9.91 -18.28 -11.23
C PRO A 1 -11.15 -17.52 -10.74
N ARG A 2 -10.97 -16.26 -10.34
CA ARG A 2 -12.09 -15.32 -10.11
C ARG A 2 -12.31 -14.55 -11.40
N PHE A 3 -13.53 -14.58 -11.93
CA PHE A 3 -13.90 -13.85 -13.14
C PHE A 3 -14.58 -12.52 -12.80
N VAL A 4 -14.60 -11.59 -13.74
CA VAL A 4 -15.29 -10.29 -13.62
C VAL A 4 -16.79 -10.53 -13.41
N ASP A 5 -17.43 -11.34 -14.26
CA ASP A 5 -18.83 -11.72 -14.15
C ASP A 5 -19.11 -13.04 -14.92
N ALA A 6 -18.97 -14.19 -14.26
CA ALA A 6 -18.88 -15.48 -14.95
C ALA A 6 -20.16 -15.94 -15.65
N ASP A 7 -21.32 -15.41 -15.23
CA ASP A 7 -22.65 -15.70 -15.74
C ASP A 7 -23.38 -14.46 -16.27
N GLY A 8 -22.67 -13.34 -16.40
CA GLY A 8 -23.14 -12.12 -17.00
C GLY A 8 -24.29 -11.45 -16.25
N ALA A 9 -24.80 -10.36 -16.82
CA ALA A 9 -25.86 -9.55 -16.21
C ALA A 9 -27.21 -10.29 -16.11
N ASP A 10 -27.38 -11.40 -16.82
CA ASP A 10 -28.59 -12.23 -16.80
C ASP A 10 -28.50 -13.47 -15.90
N ASP A 11 -27.43 -13.62 -15.11
CA ASP A 11 -27.15 -14.74 -14.20
C ASP A 11 -27.26 -16.12 -14.89
N THR A 12 -26.98 -16.19 -16.21
CA THR A 12 -27.15 -17.41 -17.02
C THR A 12 -25.88 -17.74 -17.81
N TYR A 13 -25.13 -18.74 -17.33
CA TYR A 13 -23.95 -19.25 -18.05
C TYR A 13 -24.16 -19.58 -19.54
N GLY A 14 -23.18 -19.19 -20.34
CA GLY A 14 -23.07 -19.49 -21.77
C GLY A 14 -23.84 -18.51 -22.65
N THR A 15 -24.24 -17.36 -22.10
CA THR A 15 -24.88 -16.27 -22.84
C THR A 15 -23.82 -15.31 -23.37
N ALA A 16 -24.27 -14.29 -24.11
CA ALA A 16 -23.36 -13.35 -24.77
C ALA A 16 -22.79 -12.30 -23.81
N ASP A 17 -23.35 -12.21 -22.60
CA ASP A 17 -22.96 -11.28 -21.55
C ASP A 17 -22.07 -11.90 -20.47
N ASP A 18 -21.74 -13.20 -20.56
CA ASP A 18 -20.67 -13.82 -19.76
C ASP A 18 -19.36 -13.02 -19.90
N ASP A 19 -18.76 -12.63 -18.78
CA ASP A 19 -17.47 -11.97 -18.71
C ASP A 19 -16.44 -12.86 -17.98
N LEU A 20 -15.78 -13.69 -18.79
CA LEU A 20 -14.77 -14.65 -18.33
C LEU A 20 -13.36 -14.05 -18.19
N ARG A 21 -13.22 -12.73 -18.21
CA ARG A 21 -11.94 -12.09 -17.85
C ARG A 21 -11.67 -12.27 -16.37
N LEU A 22 -10.40 -12.31 -16.00
CA LEU A 22 -10.00 -12.41 -14.60
C LEU A 22 -10.34 -11.10 -13.88
N GLY A 23 -11.02 -11.20 -12.72
CA GLY A 23 -11.35 -10.04 -11.90
C GLY A 23 -10.32 -9.80 -10.79
N ASP A 24 -10.31 -8.58 -10.23
CA ASP A 24 -9.40 -8.14 -9.16
C ASP A 24 -9.19 -9.23 -8.07
N GLY A 25 -7.92 -9.54 -7.79
CA GLY A 25 -7.53 -10.54 -6.80
C GLY A 25 -7.70 -12.00 -7.24
N SER A 26 -7.93 -12.27 -8.53
CA SER A 26 -7.89 -13.63 -9.06
C SER A 26 -6.48 -14.20 -9.00
N SER A 27 -6.33 -15.43 -8.47
CA SER A 27 -5.06 -16.16 -8.39
C SER A 27 -4.49 -16.61 -9.75
N SER A 28 -5.11 -16.18 -10.84
CA SER A 28 -4.73 -16.49 -12.21
C SER A 28 -4.15 -15.27 -12.92
N ILE A 29 -4.14 -14.11 -12.23
CA ILE A 29 -3.51 -12.87 -12.68
C ILE A 29 -2.00 -12.96 -12.40
N ASP A 30 -1.17 -12.55 -13.36
CA ASP A 30 0.30 -12.52 -13.32
C ASP A 30 0.90 -13.86 -12.86
N ALA A 31 0.24 -14.96 -13.22
CA ALA A 31 0.53 -16.30 -12.71
C ALA A 31 0.89 -17.32 -13.81
N GLY A 32 0.91 -16.89 -15.07
CA GLY A 32 1.29 -17.71 -16.22
C GLY A 32 2.80 -17.74 -16.47
N ASN A 33 3.20 -18.39 -17.55
CA ASN A 33 4.60 -18.54 -17.95
C ASN A 33 4.80 -17.94 -19.34
N ASN A 34 5.46 -16.78 -19.42
CA ASN A 34 5.71 -16.07 -20.68
C ASN A 34 6.47 -16.95 -21.69
N ALA A 35 7.39 -17.80 -21.23
CA ALA A 35 8.15 -18.70 -22.10
C ALA A 35 7.31 -19.83 -22.70
N ALA A 36 6.07 -20.03 -22.22
CA ALA A 36 5.12 -20.98 -22.78
C ALA A 36 4.20 -20.36 -23.84
N LEU A 37 4.28 -19.05 -24.09
CA LEU A 37 3.57 -18.44 -25.21
C LEU A 37 4.09 -19.01 -26.54
N PRO A 38 3.20 -19.44 -27.45
CA PRO A 38 3.62 -19.86 -28.79
C PRO A 38 4.13 -18.65 -29.59
N ALA A 39 4.91 -18.90 -30.64
CA ALA A 39 5.34 -17.83 -31.56
C ALA A 39 4.18 -17.31 -32.43
N ASP A 40 4.24 -16.05 -32.86
CA ASP A 40 3.26 -15.41 -33.73
C ASP A 40 3.38 -15.81 -35.20
N THR A 41 3.30 -17.12 -35.46
CA THR A 41 3.48 -17.69 -36.80
C THR A 41 2.49 -17.20 -37.87
N TYR A 42 1.47 -16.43 -37.49
CA TYR A 42 0.43 -15.93 -38.39
C TYR A 42 0.37 -14.40 -38.50
N ASP A 43 1.29 -13.65 -37.87
CA ASP A 43 1.32 -12.17 -37.91
C ASP A 43 -0.05 -11.62 -37.47
N LEU A 44 -0.45 -11.97 -36.24
CA LEU A 44 -1.79 -11.71 -35.71
C LEU A 44 -2.06 -10.23 -35.48
N ASP A 45 -1.02 -9.44 -35.19
CA ASP A 45 -1.14 -8.00 -35.01
C ASP A 45 -0.78 -7.19 -36.28
N GLY A 46 -0.19 -7.84 -37.29
CA GLY A 46 0.04 -7.28 -38.61
C GLY A 46 1.30 -6.42 -38.72
N ASP A 47 2.24 -6.54 -37.77
CA ASP A 47 3.49 -5.81 -37.75
C ASP A 47 4.59 -6.45 -38.63
N GLY A 48 4.39 -7.71 -39.04
CA GLY A 48 5.27 -8.48 -39.90
C GLY A 48 6.40 -9.24 -39.19
N ASP A 49 6.45 -9.23 -37.85
CA ASP A 49 7.30 -10.11 -37.04
C ASP A 49 6.55 -11.41 -36.71
N THR A 50 7.05 -12.54 -37.23
CA THR A 50 6.42 -13.86 -37.01
C THR A 50 7.22 -14.74 -36.05
N ASP A 51 8.36 -14.23 -35.57
CA ASP A 51 9.26 -14.92 -34.65
C ASP A 51 9.08 -14.45 -33.21
N GLU A 52 8.30 -13.38 -32.97
CA GLU A 52 7.92 -12.93 -31.63
C GLU A 52 6.91 -13.88 -30.93
N LEU A 53 6.69 -13.66 -29.63
CA LEU A 53 5.70 -14.40 -28.86
C LEU A 53 4.29 -13.91 -29.23
N LEU A 54 3.30 -14.80 -29.14
CA LEU A 54 1.89 -14.53 -29.44
C LEU A 54 1.46 -13.16 -28.84
N PRO A 55 1.16 -12.15 -29.67
CA PRO A 55 1.01 -10.78 -29.19
C PRO A 55 -0.37 -10.50 -28.61
N LEU A 56 -1.41 -11.22 -29.06
CA LEU A 56 -2.81 -10.92 -28.76
C LEU A 56 -3.57 -12.08 -28.10
N ASP A 57 -4.46 -11.75 -27.16
CA ASP A 57 -5.39 -12.67 -26.51
C ASP A 57 -6.66 -12.93 -27.35
N VAL A 58 -7.61 -13.71 -26.82
CA VAL A 58 -8.84 -14.03 -27.56
C VAL A 58 -9.77 -12.82 -27.75
N ALA A 59 -9.62 -11.76 -26.94
CA ALA A 59 -10.32 -10.50 -27.07
C ALA A 59 -9.60 -9.51 -28.00
N GLY A 60 -8.38 -9.83 -28.45
CA GLY A 60 -7.56 -8.96 -29.29
C GLY A 60 -6.76 -7.92 -28.49
N GLU A 61 -6.66 -8.08 -27.17
CA GLU A 61 -5.80 -7.27 -26.30
C GLU A 61 -4.40 -7.89 -26.21
N SER A 62 -3.39 -7.13 -25.77
CA SER A 62 -2.03 -7.66 -25.65
C SER A 62 -1.97 -8.86 -24.69
N ARG A 63 -1.22 -9.92 -25.03
CA ARG A 63 -0.97 -11.10 -24.16
C ARG A 63 -0.08 -10.81 -22.96
N LEU A 64 0.52 -9.62 -22.91
CA LEU A 64 1.36 -9.19 -21.83
C LEU A 64 0.79 -7.85 -21.36
N ILE A 65 -0.20 -7.90 -20.46
CA ILE A 65 -0.75 -6.72 -19.77
C ILE A 65 -0.44 -6.80 -18.27
N ASP A 66 0.24 -5.78 -17.75
CA ASP A 66 0.61 -5.71 -16.33
C ASP A 66 -0.55 -5.11 -15.54
N VAL A 67 -0.94 -5.77 -14.45
CA VAL A 67 -1.92 -5.28 -13.49
C VAL A 67 -1.13 -4.75 -12.28
N PRO A 68 -0.88 -3.43 -12.14
CA PRO A 68 0.17 -2.92 -11.26
C PRO A 68 -0.10 -3.06 -9.74
N LEU A 69 -1.24 -3.63 -9.35
CA LEU A 69 -1.63 -3.92 -7.96
C LEU A 69 -1.58 -5.42 -7.63
N THR A 70 -1.18 -6.28 -8.57
CA THR A 70 -0.84 -7.69 -8.33
C THR A 70 0.68 -7.86 -8.42
N PRO A 71 1.35 -8.23 -7.31
CA PRO A 71 2.75 -8.59 -7.38
C PRO A 71 2.98 -9.80 -8.27
N ASP A 72 3.80 -9.61 -9.30
CA ASP A 72 4.34 -10.63 -10.17
C ASP A 72 4.83 -11.85 -9.38
N LEU A 73 4.22 -13.03 -9.57
CA LEU A 73 4.65 -14.29 -8.94
C LEU A 73 6.05 -14.74 -9.38
N VAL A 74 6.61 -14.09 -10.40
CA VAL A 74 8.00 -14.20 -10.81
C VAL A 74 8.54 -12.78 -10.93
N LEU A 75 9.21 -12.29 -9.89
CA LEU A 75 9.80 -10.96 -9.93
C LEU A 75 10.59 -10.78 -11.24
N GLY A 76 10.48 -9.61 -11.88
CA GLY A 76 11.41 -9.13 -12.90
C GLY A 76 11.15 -9.45 -14.37
N SER A 77 10.25 -10.33 -14.82
CA SER A 77 9.88 -10.23 -16.23
C SER A 77 8.99 -9.00 -16.38
N GLY A 78 9.29 -8.09 -17.31
CA GLY A 78 8.25 -7.16 -17.75
C GLY A 78 6.99 -7.98 -18.03
N THR A 79 5.86 -7.53 -17.47
CA THR A 79 4.52 -8.06 -17.65
C THR A 79 4.39 -9.59 -17.73
N ILE A 80 3.89 -10.25 -16.67
CA ILE A 80 3.60 -11.68 -16.71
C ILE A 80 2.28 -11.95 -17.43
N VAL A 81 2.24 -12.99 -18.25
CA VAL A 81 1.02 -13.47 -18.90
C VAL A 81 0.08 -14.10 -17.88
N ASP A 82 -1.21 -13.86 -18.02
CA ASP A 82 -2.23 -14.50 -17.20
C ASP A 82 -2.51 -15.96 -17.57
N MET A 83 -2.97 -16.72 -16.58
CA MET A 83 -3.43 -18.09 -16.83
C MET A 83 -4.84 -18.09 -17.44
N GLY A 84 -4.92 -18.19 -18.76
CA GLY A 84 -6.20 -18.30 -19.46
C GLY A 84 -6.12 -17.90 -20.93
N ALA A 85 -7.28 -17.79 -21.57
CA ALA A 85 -7.41 -17.29 -22.93
C ALA A 85 -7.50 -15.74 -23.01
N LEU A 86 -7.68 -15.10 -21.86
CA LEU A 86 -7.90 -13.67 -21.68
C LEU A 86 -6.88 -13.16 -20.66
N GLU A 87 -6.29 -12.01 -20.93
CA GLU A 87 -5.56 -11.26 -19.91
C GLU A 87 -6.55 -10.49 -19.01
N ALA A 88 -6.24 -10.42 -17.73
CA ALA A 88 -6.64 -9.41 -16.78
C ALA A 88 -6.15 -8.06 -17.29
N SER A 89 -6.95 -7.48 -18.16
CA SER A 89 -7.05 -6.04 -18.16
C SER A 89 -7.86 -5.65 -16.92
N ASP A 90 -7.50 -4.53 -16.27
CA ASP A 90 -8.48 -3.77 -15.46
C ASP A 90 -9.79 -3.87 -16.23
N PRO A 91 -10.89 -4.44 -15.67
CA PRO A 91 -12.12 -4.66 -16.43
C PRO A 91 -12.37 -3.35 -17.16
N PRO A 92 -12.54 -3.31 -18.51
CA PRO A 92 -12.71 -2.07 -19.23
C PRO A 92 -13.75 -1.35 -18.43
N GLN A 93 -13.33 -0.25 -17.79
CA GLN A 93 -14.16 0.39 -16.79
C GLN A 93 -15.45 0.60 -17.52
N SER A 94 -16.50 -0.09 -17.04
CA SER A 94 -17.75 -0.13 -17.76
C SER A 94 -18.03 1.29 -18.17
N SER A 95 -18.41 1.54 -19.42
CA SER A 95 -18.76 2.88 -19.88
C SER A 95 -19.91 3.52 -19.05
N ALA A 96 -20.37 2.84 -18.00
CA ALA A 96 -21.31 3.27 -16.97
C ALA A 96 -20.69 3.68 -15.60
N VAL A 97 -19.37 3.60 -15.37
CA VAL A 97 -18.74 4.14 -14.14
C VAL A 97 -18.34 5.59 -14.37
N SER A 98 -18.92 6.50 -13.60
CA SER A 98 -18.57 7.91 -13.65
C SER A 98 -17.28 8.16 -12.85
N ILE A 99 -16.22 8.58 -13.53
CA ILE A 99 -14.93 8.97 -12.93
C ILE A 99 -14.87 10.49 -12.80
N VAL A 100 -14.45 10.97 -11.63
CA VAL A 100 -14.18 12.38 -11.36
C VAL A 100 -12.74 12.55 -10.89
N HIS A 101 -11.99 13.38 -11.60
CA HIS A 101 -10.58 13.63 -11.31
C HIS A 101 -10.41 14.84 -10.39
N VAL A 102 -9.49 14.72 -9.43
CA VAL A 102 -9.11 15.79 -8.50
C VAL A 102 -7.60 15.94 -8.49
N ASP A 103 -7.11 17.10 -8.92
CA ASP A 103 -5.69 17.44 -8.94
C ASP A 103 -5.55 18.91 -8.52
N GLY A 104 -4.96 19.14 -7.34
CA GLY A 104 -4.79 20.48 -6.78
C GLY A 104 -3.91 21.40 -7.64
N SER A 105 -3.20 20.83 -8.62
CA SER A 105 -2.32 21.54 -9.55
C SER A 105 -2.89 21.70 -10.96
N ALA A 106 -4.08 21.15 -11.25
CA ALA A 106 -4.73 21.27 -12.54
C ALA A 106 -5.01 22.74 -12.91
N ALA A 107 -4.87 23.04 -14.20
CA ALA A 107 -5.02 24.40 -14.75
C ALA A 107 -6.17 24.55 -15.77
N GLY A 108 -6.85 23.45 -16.09
CA GLY A 108 -7.93 23.40 -17.07
C GLY A 108 -9.28 23.92 -16.56
N ALA A 109 -10.36 23.36 -17.08
CA ALA A 109 -11.72 23.84 -16.85
C ALA A 109 -12.22 23.68 -15.41
N GLY A 110 -11.62 22.75 -14.63
CA GLY A 110 -12.03 22.48 -13.26
C GLY A 110 -13.40 21.79 -13.16
N ASP A 111 -13.68 20.87 -14.09
CA ASP A 111 -14.94 20.12 -14.17
C ASP A 111 -14.80 18.62 -13.85
N GLY A 112 -13.58 18.13 -13.63
CA GLY A 112 -13.30 16.76 -13.21
C GLY A 112 -13.32 15.71 -14.33
N THR A 113 -13.54 16.11 -15.58
CA THR A 113 -13.71 15.16 -16.70
C THR A 113 -12.41 14.52 -17.19
N SER A 114 -11.26 15.09 -16.86
CA SER A 114 -9.92 14.58 -17.15
C SER A 114 -8.92 15.08 -16.12
N TRP A 115 -7.69 14.56 -16.10
CA TRP A 115 -6.62 15.14 -15.28
C TRP A 115 -6.29 16.60 -15.61
N ALA A 116 -6.37 16.99 -16.90
CA ALA A 116 -6.13 18.37 -17.31
C ALA A 116 -7.22 19.31 -16.79
N ASP A 117 -8.47 18.85 -16.79
CA ASP A 117 -9.65 19.59 -16.35
C ASP A 117 -10.10 19.22 -14.94
N ALA A 118 -9.23 18.59 -14.14
CA ALA A 118 -9.56 18.08 -12.82
C ALA A 118 -10.01 19.19 -11.86
N PHE A 119 -10.84 18.83 -10.87
CA PHE A 119 -11.15 19.73 -9.78
C PHE A 119 -9.89 20.02 -8.96
N THR A 120 -9.62 21.28 -8.65
CA THR A 120 -8.52 21.69 -7.77
C THR A 120 -8.89 21.68 -6.28
N ASP A 121 -10.16 21.46 -5.97
CA ASP A 121 -10.73 21.40 -4.62
C ASP A 121 -11.54 20.12 -4.43
N LEU A 122 -11.20 19.34 -3.42
CA LEU A 122 -11.85 18.06 -3.15
C LEU A 122 -13.30 18.23 -2.67
N GLN A 123 -13.64 19.33 -1.98
CA GLN A 123 -15.04 19.60 -1.60
C GLN A 123 -15.92 19.82 -2.82
N ALA A 124 -15.44 20.58 -3.82
CA ALA A 124 -16.14 20.78 -5.08
C ALA A 124 -16.33 19.46 -5.84
N ALA A 125 -15.31 18.60 -5.88
CA ALA A 125 -15.40 17.28 -6.52
C ALA A 125 -16.42 16.37 -5.83
N LEU A 126 -16.44 16.33 -4.49
CA LEU A 126 -17.44 15.57 -3.72
C LEU A 126 -18.86 16.08 -3.96
N ALA A 127 -19.04 17.40 -4.08
CA ALA A 127 -20.32 18.00 -4.43
C ALA A 127 -20.77 17.64 -5.86
N ALA A 128 -19.83 17.62 -6.82
CA ALA A 128 -20.08 17.20 -8.19
C ALA A 128 -20.47 15.72 -8.27
N ALA A 129 -19.73 14.83 -7.59
CA ALA A 129 -20.05 13.41 -7.52
C ALA A 129 -21.45 13.16 -6.96
N ARG A 130 -21.84 13.85 -5.88
CA ARG A 130 -23.21 13.75 -5.31
C ARG A 130 -24.31 14.16 -6.29
N ALA A 131 -24.01 14.98 -7.27
CA ALA A 131 -24.97 15.43 -8.28
C ALA A 131 -25.12 14.43 -9.44
N ILE A 132 -24.21 13.46 -9.57
CA ILE A 132 -24.29 12.39 -10.57
C ILE A 132 -25.41 11.43 -10.16
N ASN A 133 -26.49 11.42 -10.93
CA ASN A 133 -27.68 10.61 -10.66
C ASN A 133 -27.58 9.23 -11.34
N ASP A 134 -26.47 8.54 -11.11
CA ASP A 134 -26.22 7.21 -11.67
C ASP A 134 -26.69 6.10 -10.73
N LYS A 135 -27.06 4.97 -11.33
CA LYS A 135 -27.44 3.78 -10.56
C LYS A 135 -26.24 3.03 -9.98
N GLU A 136 -25.05 3.26 -10.52
CA GLU A 136 -23.80 2.57 -10.19
C GLU A 136 -22.87 3.40 -9.28
N ALA A 137 -21.68 2.84 -9.00
CA ALA A 137 -20.60 3.47 -8.26
C ALA A 137 -20.04 4.71 -8.98
N ILE A 138 -19.58 5.69 -8.18
CA ILE A 138 -18.89 6.89 -8.67
C ILE A 138 -17.48 6.86 -8.12
N GLU A 139 -16.48 6.89 -9.00
CA GLU A 139 -15.08 6.91 -8.60
C GLU A 139 -14.56 8.35 -8.54
N LEU A 140 -13.94 8.71 -7.42
CA LEU A 140 -13.16 9.93 -7.29
C LEU A 140 -11.68 9.55 -7.26
N TRP A 141 -10.94 9.95 -8.29
CA TRP A 141 -9.51 9.73 -8.40
C TRP A 141 -8.78 11.00 -7.98
N VAL A 142 -8.00 10.90 -6.90
CA VAL A 142 -7.37 12.04 -6.26
C VAL A 142 -5.85 11.94 -6.42
N ALA A 143 -5.27 12.92 -7.11
CA ALA A 143 -3.84 13.03 -7.32
C ALA A 143 -3.08 13.27 -6.01
N ALA A 144 -1.76 13.10 -6.06
CA ALA A 144 -0.85 13.45 -4.98
C ALA A 144 -1.03 14.92 -4.60
N GLY A 145 -1.07 15.20 -3.29
CA GLY A 145 -1.32 16.55 -2.80
C GLY A 145 -1.90 16.56 -1.41
N THR A 146 -2.07 17.77 -0.86
CA THR A 146 -2.73 17.99 0.43
C THR A 146 -4.06 18.68 0.24
N TYR A 147 -5.14 18.03 0.68
CA TYR A 147 -6.51 18.49 0.55
C TYR A 147 -7.10 18.71 1.94
N LYS A 148 -7.65 19.89 2.17
CA LYS A 148 -8.18 20.31 3.48
C LYS A 148 -9.70 20.47 3.44
N PRO A 149 -10.45 20.09 4.48
CA PRO A 149 -11.91 20.25 4.49
C PRO A 149 -12.38 21.70 4.31
N ALA A 150 -11.55 22.66 4.73
CA ALA A 150 -11.76 24.09 4.53
C ALA A 150 -10.41 24.81 4.31
N GLY A 151 -10.47 26.05 3.82
CA GLY A 151 -9.28 26.91 3.70
C GLY A 151 -8.88 27.57 5.03
N PRO A 152 -7.75 28.33 5.04
CA PRO A 152 -7.29 29.06 6.23
C PRO A 152 -8.37 29.98 6.81
N GLY A 153 -8.54 29.93 8.14
CA GLY A 153 -9.63 30.62 8.85
C GLY A 153 -11.03 30.05 8.62
N GLY A 154 -11.14 28.86 8.02
CA GLY A 154 -12.39 28.11 7.84
C GLY A 154 -12.98 27.59 9.14
N GLY A 155 -14.18 27.01 9.06
CA GLY A 155 -14.86 26.42 10.21
C GLY A 155 -14.27 25.06 10.60
N THR A 156 -13.91 24.88 11.87
CA THR A 156 -13.34 23.62 12.39
C THR A 156 -14.29 22.42 12.31
N SER A 157 -15.60 22.65 12.19
CA SER A 157 -16.59 21.58 12.05
C SER A 157 -16.78 21.09 10.61
N VAL A 158 -16.11 21.71 9.63
CA VAL A 158 -16.19 21.32 8.22
C VAL A 158 -15.39 20.05 8.00
N SER A 159 -15.98 19.11 7.27
CA SER A 159 -15.43 17.79 6.94
C SER A 159 -15.65 17.50 5.45
N PHE A 160 -14.92 16.53 4.92
CA PHE A 160 -15.28 15.86 3.68
C PHE A 160 -16.42 14.88 3.98
N ASP A 161 -17.64 15.28 3.66
CA ASP A 161 -18.79 14.40 3.83
C ASP A 161 -18.79 13.37 2.68
N LEU A 162 -18.85 12.09 3.02
CA LEU A 162 -18.94 10.97 2.09
C LEU A 162 -20.42 10.65 1.80
N ALA A 163 -20.71 10.30 0.55
CA ALA A 163 -22.06 10.01 0.08
C ALA A 163 -22.20 8.55 -0.36
N ASP A 164 -23.44 8.10 -0.56
CA ASP A 164 -23.70 6.76 -1.10
C ASP A 164 -22.99 6.55 -2.45
N LYS A 165 -22.50 5.33 -2.67
CA LYS A 165 -21.80 4.83 -3.87
C LYS A 165 -20.46 5.47 -4.18
N LEU A 166 -19.94 6.30 -3.28
CA LEU A 166 -18.67 6.97 -3.47
C LEU A 166 -17.49 6.01 -3.26
N GLN A 167 -16.67 5.84 -4.29
CA GLN A 167 -15.41 5.11 -4.23
C GLN A 167 -14.27 6.12 -4.34
N LEU A 168 -13.67 6.45 -3.21
CA LEU A 168 -12.63 7.46 -3.09
C LEU A 168 -11.25 6.80 -3.13
N TYR A 169 -10.45 7.11 -4.15
CA TYR A 169 -9.12 6.52 -4.39
C TYR A 169 -8.03 7.60 -4.45
N GLY A 170 -7.01 7.46 -3.61
CA GLY A 170 -5.78 8.25 -3.63
C GLY A 170 -4.62 7.46 -4.22
N GLY A 171 -3.47 8.14 -4.43
CA GLY A 171 -2.27 7.52 -4.98
C GLY A 171 -1.99 7.80 -6.46
N PHE A 172 -2.72 8.72 -7.10
CA PHE A 172 -2.49 9.05 -8.50
C PHE A 172 -1.42 10.13 -8.65
N GLY A 173 -0.58 10.06 -9.68
CA GLY A 173 0.33 11.15 -10.06
C GLY A 173 -0.40 12.32 -10.71
N GLY A 174 -1.60 12.08 -11.24
CA GLY A 174 -2.45 13.09 -11.87
C GLY A 174 -1.85 13.58 -13.18
N GLY A 175 -2.03 14.88 -13.49
CA GLY A 175 -1.42 15.47 -14.68
C GLY A 175 0.11 15.45 -14.69
N HIS A 176 0.73 15.14 -13.54
CA HIS A 176 2.17 15.11 -13.33
C HIS A 176 2.76 13.70 -13.23
N SER A 177 1.98 12.66 -13.58
CA SER A 177 2.49 11.29 -13.58
C SER A 177 3.72 11.15 -14.49
N ILE A 178 4.85 10.75 -13.89
CA ILE A 178 6.11 10.52 -14.62
C ILE A 178 6.03 9.21 -15.41
N VAL A 179 5.27 8.23 -14.90
CA VAL A 179 5.10 6.91 -15.50
C VAL A 179 4.07 6.94 -16.63
N TYR A 180 3.01 7.76 -16.50
CA TYR A 180 1.95 7.89 -17.49
C TYR A 180 1.83 9.34 -18.00
N PRO A 181 2.65 9.75 -18.99
CA PRO A 181 2.59 11.08 -19.56
C PRO A 181 1.20 11.37 -20.15
N GLY A 182 0.48 12.35 -19.61
CA GLY A 182 -0.93 12.63 -19.94
C GLY A 182 -1.93 12.19 -18.86
N GLY A 183 -1.46 11.51 -17.82
CA GLY A 183 -2.20 11.11 -16.63
C GLY A 183 -2.66 9.66 -16.63
N GLU A 184 -2.95 9.13 -15.45
CA GLU A 184 -3.46 7.77 -15.26
C GLU A 184 -4.86 7.59 -15.85
N THR A 185 -5.12 6.47 -16.50
CA THR A 185 -6.41 6.14 -17.16
C THR A 185 -7.08 4.90 -16.56
N ARG A 186 -6.44 4.26 -15.59
CA ARG A 186 -6.86 3.01 -14.95
C ARG A 186 -6.60 3.09 -13.45
N ARG A 187 -7.46 2.48 -12.63
CA ARG A 187 -7.32 2.53 -11.17
C ARG A 187 -6.06 1.81 -10.71
N GLY A 188 -5.68 0.72 -11.39
CA GLY A 188 -4.46 -0.03 -11.11
C GLY A 188 -3.16 0.76 -11.31
N GLN A 189 -3.19 1.88 -12.06
CA GLN A 189 -2.00 2.69 -12.34
C GLN A 189 -1.58 3.61 -11.18
N ARG A 190 -2.36 3.65 -10.10
CA ARG A 190 -2.02 4.41 -8.89
C ARG A 190 -0.84 3.78 -8.16
N ASP A 191 -0.03 4.63 -7.54
CA ASP A 191 1.06 4.25 -6.64
C ASP A 191 0.93 5.08 -5.34
N PRO A 192 0.17 4.60 -4.34
CA PRO A 192 -0.03 5.32 -3.08
C PRO A 192 1.26 5.51 -2.27
N GLY A 193 2.28 4.70 -2.51
CA GLY A 193 3.58 4.80 -1.84
C GLY A 193 4.40 5.98 -2.37
N ARG A 194 4.33 6.26 -3.67
CA ARG A 194 5.02 7.37 -4.33
C ARG A 194 4.20 8.65 -4.39
N ASN A 195 2.92 8.54 -4.69
CA ASN A 195 2.02 9.65 -4.98
C ASN A 195 1.10 9.91 -3.77
N THR A 196 1.67 10.31 -2.65
CA THR A 196 0.91 10.45 -1.40
C THR A 196 -0.22 11.48 -1.52
N THR A 197 -1.46 11.02 -1.28
CA THR A 197 -2.65 11.87 -1.18
C THR A 197 -3.01 12.08 0.29
N VAL A 198 -2.94 13.32 0.76
CA VAL A 198 -3.14 13.69 2.17
C VAL A 198 -4.45 14.44 2.36
N LEU A 199 -5.34 13.92 3.21
CA LEU A 199 -6.49 14.63 3.76
C LEU A 199 -6.09 15.23 5.11
N ASN A 200 -5.93 16.55 5.17
CA ASN A 200 -5.30 17.21 6.31
C ASN A 200 -6.25 18.17 7.05
N GLY A 201 -6.31 18.01 8.37
CA GLY A 201 -7.12 18.85 9.27
C GLY A 201 -6.48 20.18 9.68
N ASP A 202 -5.17 20.36 9.52
CA ASP A 202 -4.47 21.64 9.76
C ASP A 202 -4.90 22.67 8.72
N LEU A 203 -5.89 23.50 9.05
CA LEU A 203 -6.49 24.43 8.09
C LEU A 203 -5.53 25.55 7.70
N ASN A 204 -4.70 26.01 8.63
CA ASN A 204 -3.80 27.15 8.44
C ASN A 204 -2.42 26.75 7.92
N GLY A 205 -2.02 25.49 8.05
CA GLY A 205 -0.70 25.01 7.66
C GLY A 205 0.41 25.47 8.60
N ASP A 206 0.08 25.69 9.88
CA ASP A 206 0.97 26.28 10.88
C ASP A 206 1.10 25.43 12.16
N ASP A 207 0.67 24.17 12.12
CA ASP A 207 0.90 23.21 13.20
C ASP A 207 2.40 22.99 13.43
N GLY A 208 2.81 23.13 14.68
CA GLY A 208 4.16 22.82 15.15
C GLY A 208 4.31 21.36 15.58
N PRO A 209 5.54 20.93 15.92
CA PRO A 209 5.75 19.61 16.53
C PRO A 209 4.93 19.45 17.82
N ASP A 210 4.67 18.21 18.21
CA ASP A 210 3.90 17.85 19.42
C ASP A 210 2.47 18.43 19.46
N PHE A 211 1.82 18.58 18.30
CA PHE A 211 0.45 19.13 18.20
C PHE A 211 0.33 20.56 18.75
N ALA A 212 1.39 21.36 18.58
CA ALA A 212 1.33 22.78 18.89
C ALA A 212 0.50 23.50 17.82
N ASN A 213 -0.36 24.42 18.25
CA ASN A 213 -1.20 25.27 17.40
C ASN A 213 -2.38 24.59 16.67
N THR A 214 -2.93 23.48 17.19
CA THR A 214 -4.03 22.77 16.52
C THR A 214 -5.44 23.36 16.80
N GLY A 215 -5.57 24.64 17.12
CA GLY A 215 -6.83 25.21 17.65
C GLY A 215 -7.93 25.42 16.60
N GLU A 216 -7.50 25.57 15.36
CA GLU A 216 -8.24 25.84 14.13
C GLU A 216 -8.49 24.58 13.31
N ASN A 217 -7.90 23.45 13.71
CA ASN A 217 -7.93 22.26 12.88
C ASN A 217 -9.35 21.74 12.74
N SER A 218 -9.61 21.06 11.63
CA SER A 218 -10.86 20.31 11.49
C SER A 218 -10.99 19.29 12.62
N SER A 219 -12.14 19.30 13.29
CA SER A 219 -12.45 18.36 14.36
C SER A 219 -12.72 16.95 13.84
N THR A 220 -13.12 16.84 12.57
CA THR A 220 -13.36 15.60 11.82
C THR A 220 -12.96 15.82 10.37
N ILE A 221 -12.10 14.95 9.82
CA ILE A 221 -11.69 15.04 8.41
C ILE A 221 -12.71 14.37 7.49
N LEU A 222 -13.04 13.11 7.73
CA LEU A 222 -14.02 12.35 6.95
C LEU A 222 -15.30 12.08 7.75
N ARG A 223 -16.47 12.23 7.12
CA ARG A 223 -17.76 11.91 7.76
C ARG A 223 -18.64 11.07 6.86
N LEU A 224 -19.17 9.97 7.39
CA LEU A 224 -20.17 9.13 6.75
C LEU A 224 -21.41 8.97 7.65
N SER A 225 -22.52 9.56 7.23
CA SER A 225 -23.76 9.59 8.02
C SER A 225 -24.99 9.20 7.21
N SER A 226 -24.81 8.45 6.12
CA SER A 226 -25.88 8.14 5.17
C SER A 226 -26.32 6.69 5.30
N TYR A 227 -27.57 6.48 5.73
CA TYR A 227 -28.17 5.15 5.79
C TYR A 227 -28.16 4.48 4.41
N GLY A 228 -27.76 3.21 4.38
CA GLY A 228 -27.70 2.43 3.14
C GLY A 228 -26.48 2.69 2.26
N ALA A 229 -25.60 3.63 2.64
CA ALA A 229 -24.45 4.00 1.84
C ALA A 229 -23.45 2.84 1.67
N ARG A 230 -22.90 2.70 0.45
CA ARG A 230 -21.75 1.83 0.15
C ARG A 230 -20.56 2.69 -0.26
N VAL A 231 -19.48 2.68 0.51
CA VAL A 231 -18.36 3.61 0.35
C VAL A 231 -17.02 2.88 0.44
N VAL A 232 -16.08 3.27 -0.42
CA VAL A 232 -14.66 2.90 -0.32
C VAL A 232 -13.83 4.15 -0.07
N VAL A 233 -12.87 4.05 0.84
CA VAL A 233 -11.79 5.02 1.05
C VAL A 233 -10.48 4.27 0.98
N ASP A 234 -9.67 4.53 -0.04
CA ASP A 234 -8.46 3.75 -0.31
C ASP A 234 -7.27 4.63 -0.72
N GLY A 235 -6.12 4.43 -0.06
CA GLY A 235 -4.85 5.06 -0.47
C GLY A 235 -4.64 6.49 0.05
N PHE A 236 -5.25 6.86 1.19
CA PHE A 236 -5.13 8.20 1.77
C PHE A 236 -4.30 8.23 3.05
N THR A 237 -3.54 9.29 3.23
CA THR A 237 -3.06 9.71 4.56
C THR A 237 -4.06 10.68 5.17
N VAL A 238 -4.57 10.40 6.36
CA VAL A 238 -5.52 11.22 7.12
C VAL A 238 -4.83 11.72 8.39
N SER A 239 -4.61 13.03 8.48
CA SER A 239 -3.77 13.61 9.53
C SER A 239 -4.19 15.01 9.97
N GLY A 240 -3.74 15.45 11.15
CA GLY A 240 -3.91 16.83 11.60
C GLY A 240 -5.32 17.18 12.06
N ALA A 241 -6.22 16.20 12.23
CA ALA A 241 -7.49 16.47 12.91
C ALA A 241 -7.24 16.79 14.39
N ALA A 242 -7.95 17.78 14.95
CA ALA A 242 -7.87 18.07 16.38
C ALA A 242 -9.22 18.43 17.00
N SER A 243 -9.59 17.73 18.06
CA SER A 243 -10.79 18.05 18.85
C SER A 243 -10.61 17.73 20.33
N TYR A 244 -10.65 18.74 21.19
CA TYR A 244 -10.48 18.57 22.65
C TYR A 244 -11.81 18.64 23.42
N ALA A 245 -12.95 18.63 22.71
CA ALA A 245 -14.27 18.80 23.30
C ALA A 245 -14.80 17.53 23.96
N GLN A 246 -15.08 17.56 25.27
CA GLN A 246 -15.34 16.34 26.06
C GLN A 246 -16.60 15.53 25.69
N ASN A 247 -17.57 16.10 24.95
CA ASN A 247 -18.89 15.49 24.77
C ASN A 247 -19.29 15.25 23.30
N ASP A 248 -18.46 15.65 22.32
CA ASP A 248 -18.81 15.59 20.88
C ASP A 248 -17.62 15.22 19.96
N ALA A 249 -16.47 14.79 20.51
CA ALA A 249 -15.22 14.63 19.77
C ALA A 249 -14.90 13.17 19.41
N ASN A 250 -15.80 12.51 18.69
CA ASN A 250 -15.53 11.18 18.13
C ASN A 250 -15.33 11.27 16.61
N GLY A 251 -14.44 10.42 16.08
CA GLY A 251 -14.16 10.33 14.66
C GLY A 251 -13.37 11.53 14.15
N ALA A 252 -12.22 11.82 14.74
CA ALA A 252 -11.35 12.90 14.27
C ALA A 252 -10.79 12.64 12.86
N GLY A 253 -10.32 11.41 12.60
CA GLY A 253 -9.97 10.98 11.26
C GLY A 253 -11.22 10.64 10.45
N LEU A 254 -12.06 9.75 10.99
CA LEU A 254 -13.27 9.27 10.32
C LEU A 254 -14.43 9.06 11.31
N LEU A 255 -15.54 9.76 11.10
CA LEU A 255 -16.77 9.58 11.85
C LEU A 255 -17.82 8.85 11.01
N VAL A 256 -18.24 7.67 11.46
CA VAL A 256 -19.31 6.87 10.82
C VAL A 256 -20.48 6.71 11.78
N THR A 257 -21.62 7.31 11.43
CA THR A 257 -22.86 7.19 12.21
C THR A 257 -23.90 6.29 11.56
N ASP A 258 -23.80 6.05 10.25
CA ASP A 258 -24.67 5.10 9.54
C ASP A 258 -24.10 4.77 8.15
N CYS A 259 -24.22 3.51 7.72
CA CYS A 259 -23.90 3.02 6.38
C CYS A 259 -24.41 1.58 6.18
N ALA A 260 -24.52 1.12 4.94
CA ALA A 260 -24.66 -0.31 4.65
C ALA A 260 -23.29 -0.99 4.60
N GLU A 261 -22.36 -0.42 3.84
CA GLU A 261 -21.02 -0.98 3.62
C GLU A 261 -19.98 0.14 3.62
N LEU A 262 -18.87 -0.09 4.31
CA LEU A 262 -17.72 0.79 4.29
C LEU A 262 -16.44 -0.06 4.24
N THR A 263 -15.58 0.23 3.27
CA THR A 263 -14.21 -0.28 3.20
C THR A 263 -13.23 0.88 3.36
N VAL A 264 -12.33 0.75 4.33
CA VAL A 264 -11.17 1.64 4.50
C VAL A 264 -9.93 0.80 4.24
N ALA A 265 -9.23 1.05 3.15
CA ALA A 265 -8.11 0.21 2.70
C ALA A 265 -6.84 1.03 2.47
N ASN A 266 -5.66 0.47 2.74
CA ASN A 266 -4.37 1.09 2.37
C ASN A 266 -4.23 2.55 2.84
N CYS A 267 -4.84 2.89 3.98
CA CYS A 267 -4.86 4.24 4.52
C CYS A 267 -3.92 4.39 5.70
N VAL A 268 -3.39 5.59 5.89
CA VAL A 268 -2.60 5.95 7.05
C VAL A 268 -3.38 6.96 7.89
N PHE A 269 -3.70 6.63 9.13
CA PHE A 269 -4.24 7.58 10.10
C PHE A 269 -3.12 7.96 11.05
N ALA A 270 -2.61 9.18 10.91
CA ALA A 270 -1.44 9.62 11.66
C ALA A 270 -1.67 10.96 12.34
N THR A 271 -1.14 11.12 13.55
CA THR A 271 -1.07 12.45 14.20
C THR A 271 -2.43 13.14 14.29
N ASN A 272 -3.49 12.37 14.58
CA ASN A 272 -4.82 12.91 14.86
C ASN A 272 -5.03 12.97 16.37
N VAL A 273 -5.65 14.05 16.84
CA VAL A 273 -5.91 14.29 18.26
C VAL A 273 -7.41 14.42 18.52
N THR A 274 -7.92 13.69 19.49
CA THR A 274 -9.33 13.79 19.83
C THR A 274 -9.64 13.49 21.28
N PHE A 275 -10.83 13.88 21.75
CA PHE A 275 -11.40 13.40 23.01
C PHE A 275 -12.45 12.33 22.70
N GLY A 276 -12.02 11.07 22.55
CA GLY A 276 -12.88 10.01 22.06
C GLY A 276 -12.16 8.96 21.23
N SER A 277 -12.47 8.89 19.93
CA SER A 277 -11.86 7.95 18.99
C SER A 277 -11.43 8.58 17.67
N ILE A 278 -10.34 8.10 17.07
CA ILE A 278 -9.85 8.61 15.78
C ILE A 278 -10.76 8.16 14.64
N ILE A 279 -11.10 6.88 14.63
CA ILE A 279 -12.17 6.30 13.83
C ILE A 279 -13.29 5.88 14.76
N GLN A 280 -14.49 6.39 14.50
CA GLN A 280 -15.69 6.03 15.23
C GLN A 280 -16.65 5.29 14.31
N PHE A 281 -16.95 4.03 14.63
CA PHE A 281 -18.08 3.30 14.07
C PHE A 281 -19.20 3.27 15.11
N SER A 282 -20.26 4.04 14.88
CA SER A 282 -21.45 4.08 15.74
C SER A 282 -22.70 3.89 14.87
N THR A 283 -22.89 2.69 14.32
CA THR A 283 -23.98 2.42 13.39
C THR A 283 -25.19 1.80 14.11
N PRO A 284 -26.40 2.37 13.95
CA PRO A 284 -27.63 1.80 14.53
C PRO A 284 -28.14 0.59 13.73
N SER A 285 -27.60 0.39 12.53
CA SER A 285 -28.01 -0.61 11.53
C SER A 285 -26.98 -1.75 11.41
N SER A 286 -27.33 -2.83 10.73
CA SER A 286 -26.38 -3.90 10.41
C SER A 286 -25.44 -3.46 9.27
N SER A 287 -24.33 -2.81 9.61
CA SER A 287 -23.32 -2.35 8.65
C SER A 287 -22.24 -3.41 8.42
N ASN A 288 -21.74 -3.54 7.20
CA ASN A 288 -20.53 -4.29 6.89
C ASN A 288 -19.33 -3.33 6.88
N LEU A 289 -18.47 -3.44 7.89
CA LEU A 289 -17.34 -2.54 8.07
C LEU A 289 -16.05 -3.32 7.87
N SER A 290 -15.20 -2.87 6.95
CA SER A 290 -13.88 -3.43 6.72
C SER A 290 -12.81 -2.34 6.83
N VAL A 291 -11.79 -2.61 7.63
CA VAL A 291 -10.57 -1.79 7.73
C VAL A 291 -9.40 -2.70 7.41
N SER A 292 -8.73 -2.50 6.28
CA SER A 292 -7.69 -3.40 5.79
C SER A 292 -6.41 -2.68 5.43
N ASN A 293 -5.26 -3.26 5.73
CA ASN A 293 -3.93 -2.76 5.32
C ASN A 293 -3.72 -1.28 5.70
N CYS A 294 -4.28 -0.89 6.86
CA CYS A 294 -4.19 0.49 7.35
C CYS A 294 -3.12 0.61 8.44
N VAL A 295 -2.47 1.77 8.48
CA VAL A 295 -1.48 2.12 9.52
C VAL A 295 -2.05 3.21 10.42
N PHE A 296 -2.04 2.98 11.72
CA PHE A 296 -2.43 3.93 12.75
C PHE A 296 -1.20 4.31 13.57
N ALA A 297 -0.68 5.53 13.37
CA ALA A 297 0.60 5.94 13.92
C ALA A 297 0.52 7.27 14.68
N GLY A 298 1.01 7.30 15.93
CA GLY A 298 1.17 8.57 16.66
C GLY A 298 -0.14 9.32 16.93
N ASN A 299 -1.28 8.64 16.92
CA ASN A 299 -2.55 9.29 17.24
C ASN A 299 -2.73 9.41 18.76
N ASN A 300 -3.50 10.40 19.18
CA ASN A 300 -3.75 10.66 20.60
C ASN A 300 -5.24 10.85 20.84
N ALA A 301 -5.85 9.91 21.56
CA ALA A 301 -7.26 9.97 21.90
C ALA A 301 -7.42 9.98 23.43
N TYR A 302 -7.85 11.12 23.97
CA TYR A 302 -8.04 11.32 25.40
C TYR A 302 -9.39 10.78 25.87
N TRP A 303 -9.46 10.38 27.14
CA TRP A 303 -10.70 10.19 27.87
C TRP A 303 -10.55 10.60 29.35
N SER A 304 -11.55 11.27 29.93
CA SER A 304 -11.42 11.90 31.27
C SER A 304 -11.83 11.01 32.44
N SER A 305 -12.34 9.80 32.20
CA SER A 305 -12.87 8.92 33.25
C SER A 305 -12.42 7.48 33.07
N TYR A 306 -11.53 7.03 33.98
CA TYR A 306 -11.23 5.60 34.14
C TYR A 306 -12.52 4.83 34.49
N PRO A 307 -12.79 3.64 33.91
CA PRO A 307 -11.89 2.80 33.10
C PRO A 307 -11.95 3.04 31.58
N TYR A 308 -12.60 4.10 31.10
CA TYR A 308 -12.75 4.33 29.67
C TYR A 308 -11.50 4.96 29.07
N TYR A 309 -11.06 4.38 27.96
CA TYR A 309 -9.92 4.79 27.16
C TYR A 309 -10.40 5.45 25.88
N GLY A 310 -9.67 6.46 25.40
CA GLY A 310 -9.82 6.85 24.01
C GLY A 310 -9.27 5.73 23.12
N SER A 311 -9.58 5.74 21.83
CA SER A 311 -9.03 4.70 20.95
C SER A 311 -8.76 5.14 19.53
N THR A 312 -7.85 4.47 18.82
CA THR A 312 -7.69 4.72 17.39
C THR A 312 -8.91 4.25 16.61
N VAL A 313 -9.43 3.05 16.90
CA VAL A 313 -10.66 2.53 16.28
C VAL A 313 -11.64 2.14 17.37
N HIS A 314 -12.80 2.81 17.41
CA HIS A 314 -13.91 2.43 18.28
C HIS A 314 -15.05 1.81 17.47
N VAL A 315 -15.47 0.60 17.85
CA VAL A 315 -16.64 -0.09 17.29
C VAL A 315 -17.75 -0.16 18.32
N ALA A 316 -18.89 0.47 18.05
CA ALA A 316 -20.05 0.49 18.93
C ALA A 316 -21.36 0.17 18.19
N GLY A 317 -22.29 -0.48 18.89
CA GLY A 317 -23.64 -0.78 18.42
C GLY A 317 -23.94 -2.28 18.41
N SER A 318 -25.16 -2.66 18.83
CA SER A 318 -25.54 -4.07 19.04
C SER A 318 -25.57 -4.93 17.78
N SER A 319 -25.69 -4.29 16.61
CA SER A 319 -25.87 -4.95 15.30
C SER A 319 -24.67 -4.77 14.37
N ALA A 320 -23.68 -3.96 14.76
CA ALA A 320 -22.47 -3.71 13.99
C ALA A 320 -21.55 -4.95 14.06
N GLY A 321 -20.87 -5.25 12.96
CA GLY A 321 -19.71 -6.14 12.95
C GLY A 321 -18.62 -5.47 12.11
N ALA A 322 -17.37 -5.74 12.44
CA ALA A 322 -16.23 -5.18 11.71
C ALA A 322 -15.15 -6.23 11.49
N GLN A 323 -14.49 -6.14 10.34
CA GLN A 323 -13.27 -6.88 10.03
C GLN A 323 -12.12 -5.88 10.03
N ILE A 324 -11.10 -6.13 10.82
CA ILE A 324 -9.87 -5.33 10.86
C ILE A 324 -8.72 -6.27 10.51
N ILE A 325 -8.12 -6.05 9.34
CA ILE A 325 -7.26 -7.03 8.66
C ILE A 325 -5.94 -6.38 8.27
N GLY A 326 -4.79 -7.00 8.56
CA GLY A 326 -3.52 -6.49 8.03
C GLY A 326 -3.14 -5.12 8.58
N CYS A 327 -3.73 -4.70 9.71
CA CYS A 327 -3.55 -3.34 10.23
C CYS A 327 -2.39 -3.26 11.21
N VAL A 328 -1.69 -2.14 11.16
CA VAL A 328 -0.59 -1.81 12.09
C VAL A 328 -1.03 -0.68 13.00
N PHE A 329 -0.95 -0.90 14.31
CA PHE A 329 -1.22 0.10 15.33
C PHE A 329 0.03 0.34 16.12
N VAL A 330 0.62 1.53 15.99
CA VAL A 330 1.94 1.79 16.58
C VAL A 330 2.04 3.21 17.14
N TRP A 331 2.63 3.32 18.32
CA TRP A 331 2.89 4.61 18.98
C TRP A 331 1.66 5.49 19.20
N ASN A 332 0.48 4.90 19.29
CA ASN A 332 -0.72 5.63 19.65
C ASN A 332 -0.75 5.85 21.17
N GLN A 333 -1.10 7.06 21.60
CA GLN A 333 -1.31 7.43 22.99
C GLN A 333 -2.77 7.19 23.39
N CYS A 334 -3.30 6.04 23.00
CA CYS A 334 -4.64 5.60 23.30
C CYS A 334 -4.77 4.10 23.02
N ALA A 335 -5.90 3.49 23.37
CA ALA A 335 -6.14 2.11 23.00
C ALA A 335 -6.15 1.93 21.48
N ALA A 336 -5.57 0.84 20.95
CA ALA A 336 -5.58 0.63 19.51
C ALA A 336 -7.01 0.35 19.04
N VAL A 337 -7.64 -0.70 19.54
CA VAL A 337 -9.04 -1.03 19.21
C VAL A 337 -9.87 -1.09 20.48
N SER A 338 -11.01 -0.42 20.48
CA SER A 338 -12.01 -0.56 21.54
C SER A 338 -13.37 -0.97 20.98
N VAL A 339 -14.08 -1.86 21.68
CA VAL A 339 -15.38 -2.40 21.24
C VAL A 339 -16.38 -2.37 22.38
N SER A 340 -17.60 -1.88 22.13
CA SER A 340 -18.66 -1.77 23.14
C SER A 340 -20.02 -2.20 22.61
N GLY A 341 -20.67 -3.15 23.31
CA GLY A 341 -22.05 -3.53 23.02
C GLY A 341 -22.26 -4.41 21.78
N VAL A 342 -21.20 -4.77 21.05
CA VAL A 342 -21.23 -5.58 19.83
C VAL A 342 -21.35 -7.07 20.18
N GLN A 343 -22.51 -7.69 20.00
CA GLN A 343 -22.76 -9.07 20.46
C GLN A 343 -22.86 -10.10 19.32
N ALA A 344 -23.74 -9.88 18.33
CA ALA A 344 -24.13 -10.94 17.41
C ALA A 344 -23.10 -11.24 16.31
N ARG A 345 -22.48 -10.21 15.73
CA ARG A 345 -21.51 -10.34 14.63
C ARG A 345 -20.06 -10.37 15.13
N GLY A 346 -19.78 -9.66 16.22
CA GLY A 346 -18.44 -9.52 16.78
C GLY A 346 -17.55 -8.59 15.92
N VAL A 347 -16.31 -8.42 16.38
CA VAL A 347 -15.23 -7.79 15.59
C VAL A 347 -14.11 -8.82 15.43
N ASP A 348 -13.69 -9.04 14.19
CA ASP A 348 -12.58 -9.95 13.88
C ASP A 348 -11.33 -9.12 13.60
N LEU A 349 -10.27 -9.39 14.35
CA LEU A 349 -8.93 -8.80 14.23
C LEU A 349 -8.01 -9.90 13.69
N THR A 350 -7.60 -9.78 12.43
CA THR A 350 -6.83 -10.82 11.75
C THR A 350 -5.58 -10.25 11.13
N ASN A 351 -4.41 -10.82 11.43
CA ASN A 351 -3.14 -10.35 10.85
C ASN A 351 -2.84 -8.90 11.20
N CYS A 352 -3.12 -8.52 12.44
CA CYS A 352 -2.86 -7.18 12.93
C CYS A 352 -1.62 -7.19 13.81
N THR A 353 -0.84 -6.11 13.75
CA THR A 353 0.28 -5.88 14.66
C THR A 353 -0.03 -4.69 15.55
N PHE A 354 -0.04 -4.90 16.85
CA PHE A 354 -0.27 -3.89 17.88
C PHE A 354 1.04 -3.64 18.63
N GLY A 355 1.70 -2.51 18.36
CA GLY A 355 2.89 -2.05 19.05
C GLY A 355 2.61 -0.87 19.97
N SER A 356 3.12 -0.93 21.21
CA SER A 356 2.82 0.07 22.23
C SER A 356 3.46 1.45 21.95
N GLY A 357 2.70 2.51 22.27
CA GLY A 357 3.14 3.91 22.39
C GLY A 357 3.16 4.45 23.81
N GLY A 358 2.93 3.59 24.79
CA GLY A 358 2.76 3.96 26.19
C GLY A 358 1.32 4.25 26.62
N TYR A 359 0.99 3.77 27.82
CA TYR A 359 -0.11 4.12 28.73
C TYR A 359 -1.45 3.35 28.67
N GLU A 360 -1.87 2.75 27.55
CA GLU A 360 -3.21 2.11 27.44
C GLU A 360 -3.18 0.67 26.87
N ALA A 361 -4.36 0.09 26.65
CA ALA A 361 -4.53 -1.30 26.19
C ALA A 361 -4.52 -1.41 24.65
N ALA A 362 -3.90 -2.44 24.07
CA ALA A 362 -4.03 -2.73 22.64
C ALA A 362 -5.49 -2.98 22.26
N ILE A 363 -6.19 -3.78 23.06
CA ILE A 363 -7.59 -4.13 22.85
C ILE A 363 -8.36 -3.83 24.13
N TYR A 364 -9.46 -3.08 24.02
CA TYR A 364 -10.34 -2.73 25.14
C TYR A 364 -11.80 -3.11 24.88
N LEU A 365 -12.32 -4.09 25.62
CA LEU A 365 -13.66 -4.65 25.38
C LEU A 365 -14.63 -4.30 26.51
N MET A 366 -15.82 -3.83 26.14
CA MET A 366 -16.83 -3.37 27.08
C MET A 366 -18.23 -3.92 26.77
N ASN A 367 -19.10 -3.92 27.78
CA ASN A 367 -20.56 -4.09 27.61
C ASN A 367 -20.95 -5.31 26.77
N SER A 368 -20.41 -6.49 27.07
CA SER A 368 -20.65 -7.73 26.34
C SER A 368 -20.19 -7.73 24.87
N ALA A 369 -19.22 -6.87 24.51
CA ALA A 369 -18.56 -6.91 23.21
C ALA A 369 -17.94 -8.28 22.94
N VAL A 370 -17.96 -8.75 21.69
CA VAL A 370 -17.34 -10.00 21.25
C VAL A 370 -16.24 -9.69 20.24
N VAL A 371 -15.02 -10.13 20.52
CA VAL A 371 -13.86 -9.94 19.63
C VAL A 371 -13.12 -11.26 19.43
N ARG A 372 -12.64 -11.49 18.21
CA ARG A 372 -11.73 -12.59 17.86
C ARG A 372 -10.40 -12.00 17.39
N LEU A 373 -9.31 -12.49 17.95
CA LEU A 373 -7.95 -12.16 17.57
C LEU A 373 -7.32 -13.40 16.95
N THR A 374 -6.87 -13.32 15.70
CA THR A 374 -6.28 -14.44 14.96
C THR A 374 -5.06 -14.00 14.16
N ASN A 375 -4.01 -14.83 14.11
CA ASN A 375 -2.77 -14.55 13.36
C ASN A 375 -2.20 -13.16 13.63
N SER A 376 -2.35 -12.65 14.84
CA SER A 376 -2.02 -11.26 15.17
C SER A 376 -0.93 -11.20 16.23
N ILE A 377 -0.22 -10.08 16.28
CA ILE A 377 0.84 -9.84 17.26
C ILE A 377 0.41 -8.68 18.17
N VAL A 378 0.41 -8.90 19.48
CA VAL A 378 0.26 -7.85 20.50
C VAL A 378 1.57 -7.76 21.29
N TRP A 379 2.29 -6.68 21.05
CA TRP A 379 3.63 -6.46 21.58
C TRP A 379 3.65 -5.28 22.56
N ASP A 380 4.18 -5.53 23.76
CA ASP A 380 4.35 -4.54 24.84
C ASP A 380 3.06 -3.79 25.24
N ALA A 381 1.89 -4.42 25.11
CA ALA A 381 0.60 -3.80 25.41
C ALA A 381 -0.38 -4.75 26.10
N PRO A 382 -1.10 -4.31 27.15
CA PRO A 382 -2.12 -5.13 27.79
C PRO A 382 -3.40 -5.22 26.94
N ILE A 383 -4.24 -6.21 27.24
CA ILE A 383 -5.60 -6.34 26.71
C ILE A 383 -6.59 -6.32 27.88
N ASP A 384 -7.66 -5.55 27.76
CA ASP A 384 -8.59 -5.28 28.85
C ASP A 384 -10.02 -5.74 28.52
N LEU A 385 -10.56 -6.64 29.35
CA LEU A 385 -11.90 -7.19 29.18
C LEU A 385 -12.83 -6.66 30.28
N TYR A 386 -13.41 -5.48 30.09
CA TYR A 386 -14.37 -4.86 31.00
C TYR A 386 -15.81 -5.30 30.70
N GLY A 387 -16.08 -6.58 30.88
CA GLY A 387 -17.38 -7.19 30.55
C GLY A 387 -17.52 -7.69 29.11
N GLY A 388 -16.46 -7.64 28.30
CA GLY A 388 -16.42 -8.21 26.95
C GLY A 388 -15.89 -9.65 26.90
N GLN A 389 -16.04 -10.28 25.74
CA GLN A 389 -15.56 -11.63 25.42
C GLN A 389 -14.46 -11.53 24.36
N LEU A 390 -13.31 -12.13 24.65
CA LEU A 390 -12.20 -12.23 23.71
C LEU A 390 -11.92 -13.70 23.41
N THR A 391 -11.82 -14.04 22.14
CA THR A 391 -11.20 -15.29 21.68
C THR A 391 -9.85 -14.98 21.07
N VAL A 392 -8.81 -15.70 21.46
CA VAL A 392 -7.45 -15.58 20.91
C VAL A 392 -7.02 -16.92 20.32
N ASP A 393 -6.60 -16.96 19.06
CA ASP A 393 -6.17 -18.17 18.35
C ASP A 393 -4.97 -17.84 17.45
N HIS A 394 -3.97 -18.72 17.37
CA HIS A 394 -2.78 -18.55 16.51
C HIS A 394 -2.21 -17.12 16.52
N SER A 395 -2.08 -16.52 17.71
CA SER A 395 -1.63 -15.13 17.87
C SER A 395 -0.51 -15.06 18.89
N ASP A 396 0.42 -14.13 18.70
CA ASP A 396 1.47 -13.84 19.67
C ASP A 396 1.03 -12.70 20.58
N ILE A 397 1.09 -12.94 21.88
CA ILE A 397 0.89 -11.91 22.91
C ILE A 397 2.14 -11.96 23.77
N ASP A 398 3.00 -10.96 23.66
CA ASP A 398 4.23 -10.86 24.45
C ASP A 398 3.88 -10.74 25.95
N GLY A 399 4.29 -11.72 26.77
CA GLY A 399 3.87 -11.87 28.17
C GLY A 399 2.62 -12.73 28.36
N GLY A 400 2.06 -13.24 27.26
CA GLY A 400 1.02 -14.25 27.17
C GLY A 400 -0.28 -13.85 27.83
N ARG A 401 -0.99 -14.84 28.40
CA ARG A 401 -2.26 -14.64 29.11
C ARG A 401 -2.17 -13.61 30.25
N ASN A 402 -0.99 -13.38 30.82
CA ASN A 402 -0.84 -12.44 31.94
C ASN A 402 -1.05 -10.98 31.52
N MET A 403 -0.94 -10.69 30.23
CA MET A 403 -1.24 -9.36 29.68
C MET A 403 -2.74 -9.10 29.53
N ILE A 404 -3.60 -10.09 29.77
CA ILE A 404 -5.05 -9.98 29.65
C ILE A 404 -5.69 -9.74 31.02
N ARG A 405 -6.35 -8.58 31.19
CA ARG A 405 -7.03 -8.18 32.43
C ARG A 405 -8.54 -8.42 32.32
N GLU A 406 -9.00 -9.52 32.91
CA GLU A 406 -10.42 -9.94 32.90
C GLU A 406 -11.26 -9.22 33.97
N GLN A 407 -11.63 -7.96 33.72
CA GLN A 407 -12.46 -7.14 34.63
C GLN A 407 -13.96 -7.38 34.42
N GLY A 408 -14.41 -8.61 34.68
CA GLY A 408 -15.80 -9.03 34.46
C GLY A 408 -16.10 -9.48 33.03
N GLY A 409 -15.11 -9.46 32.14
CA GLY A 409 -15.13 -10.12 30.84
C GLY A 409 -14.77 -11.60 30.91
N THR A 410 -14.70 -12.24 29.74
CA THR A 410 -14.34 -13.66 29.59
C THR A 410 -13.30 -13.86 28.49
N LEU A 411 -12.22 -14.56 28.81
CA LEU A 411 -11.24 -15.01 27.83
C LEU A 411 -11.50 -16.45 27.36
N GLN A 412 -11.51 -16.66 26.05
CA GLN A 412 -11.35 -17.95 25.40
C GLN A 412 -9.98 -18.01 24.74
N TRP A 413 -9.07 -18.76 25.33
CA TRP A 413 -7.74 -18.93 24.78
C TRP A 413 -7.69 -20.23 23.98
N GLY A 414 -7.67 -20.07 22.66
CA GLY A 414 -7.56 -21.13 21.67
C GLY A 414 -6.17 -21.73 21.56
N GLU A 415 -5.93 -22.40 20.44
CA GLU A 415 -4.68 -23.10 20.16
C GLU A 415 -3.71 -22.19 19.40
N GLY A 416 -2.47 -22.66 19.18
CA GLY A 416 -1.47 -21.95 18.37
C GLY A 416 -0.94 -20.63 18.93
N ASN A 417 -1.39 -20.17 20.10
CA ASN A 417 -0.96 -18.89 20.66
C ASN A 417 0.46 -18.92 21.22
N ILE A 418 1.22 -17.86 20.96
CA ILE A 418 2.62 -17.68 21.36
C ILE A 418 2.70 -16.67 22.53
N ASP A 419 3.66 -16.91 23.41
CA ASP A 419 4.07 -16.02 24.50
C ASP A 419 5.60 -15.86 24.39
N ALA A 420 6.02 -14.98 23.49
CA ALA A 420 7.42 -14.70 23.25
C ALA A 420 7.59 -13.25 22.76
N ASP A 421 8.84 -12.79 22.76
CA ASP A 421 9.18 -11.57 22.02
C ASP A 421 9.03 -11.86 20.51
N PRO A 422 8.21 -11.09 19.76
CA PRO A 422 8.01 -11.29 18.34
C PRO A 422 9.25 -10.98 17.49
N ARG A 423 10.26 -10.28 18.04
CA ARG A 423 11.54 -9.94 17.37
C ARG A 423 11.36 -9.26 16.00
N PHE A 424 11.29 -7.94 16.01
CA PHE A 424 11.24 -7.12 14.79
C PHE A 424 12.64 -6.69 14.31
N VAL A 425 12.81 -6.43 13.00
CA VAL A 425 14.11 -6.15 12.32
C VAL A 425 14.91 -4.99 12.93
N MET A 426 14.29 -3.97 13.53
CA MET A 426 15.00 -2.97 14.34
C MET A 426 14.12 -2.35 15.43
N LEU A 427 14.63 -2.39 16.66
CA LEU A 427 14.21 -1.56 17.79
C LEU A 427 15.45 -1.21 18.63
N ASP A 428 16.41 -0.48 18.06
CA ASP A 428 17.56 0.08 18.80
C ASP A 428 17.27 1.46 19.41
N GLY A 429 16.00 1.85 19.48
CA GLY A 429 15.49 2.95 20.31
C GLY A 429 15.81 4.36 19.79
N ARG A 430 15.98 4.53 18.46
CA ARG A 430 16.37 5.83 17.87
C ARG A 430 15.51 6.35 16.72
N GLU A 431 14.47 5.66 16.27
CA GLU A 431 13.62 6.19 15.21
C GLU A 431 12.73 7.32 15.76
N GLN A 432 12.97 8.54 15.27
CA GLN A 432 12.25 9.75 15.66
C GLN A 432 10.83 9.74 15.10
N TYR A 433 9.91 10.29 15.90
CA TYR A 433 8.46 10.52 15.73
C TYR A 433 7.96 11.06 14.37
N THR A 434 8.83 11.37 13.42
CA THR A 434 8.53 12.22 12.25
C THR A 434 8.58 11.51 10.90
N SER A 435 8.92 10.22 10.83
CA SER A 435 9.08 9.52 9.53
C SER A 435 8.04 8.43 9.21
N GLY A 436 7.10 8.13 10.12
CA GLY A 436 5.94 7.27 9.81
C GLY A 436 6.26 5.82 9.43
N ARG A 437 7.50 5.34 9.58
CA ARG A 437 7.87 3.95 9.29
C ARG A 437 8.64 3.38 10.46
N VAL A 438 7.92 2.70 11.35
CA VAL A 438 8.50 1.71 12.26
C VAL A 438 8.65 0.45 11.43
N ASN A 439 9.80 -0.18 11.45
CA ASN A 439 9.93 -1.46 10.80
C ASN A 439 9.49 -2.59 11.73
N LEU A 440 8.17 -2.85 11.79
CA LEU A 440 7.57 -3.98 12.51
C LEU A 440 7.54 -5.27 11.66
N ARG A 441 8.45 -5.41 10.69
CA ARG A 441 8.68 -6.69 10.03
C ARG A 441 9.44 -7.61 10.97
N LEU A 442 9.09 -8.88 10.94
CA LEU A 442 9.76 -9.92 11.73
C LEU A 442 11.22 -10.04 11.28
N CYS A 443 12.14 -10.27 12.21
CA CYS A 443 13.48 -10.71 11.85
C CYS A 443 13.55 -12.24 11.75
N ALA A 444 14.57 -12.75 11.07
CA ALA A 444 14.74 -14.14 10.68
C ALA A 444 14.69 -15.20 11.79
N ASP A 445 14.79 -14.81 13.06
CA ASP A 445 14.71 -15.70 14.22
C ASP A 445 13.46 -15.49 15.07
N SER A 446 12.47 -14.76 14.53
CA SER A 446 11.18 -14.53 15.15
C SER A 446 10.43 -15.85 15.36
N PRO A 447 9.77 -16.04 16.52
CA PRO A 447 8.87 -17.17 16.73
C PRO A 447 7.56 -17.05 15.95
N CYS A 448 7.29 -15.90 15.33
CA CYS A 448 6.05 -15.61 14.62
C CYS A 448 6.10 -15.95 13.13
N ILE A 449 7.27 -16.35 12.63
CA ILE A 449 7.47 -16.82 11.25
C ILE A 449 6.95 -18.26 11.12
N ASP A 450 6.23 -18.56 10.04
CA ASP A 450 5.62 -19.86 9.71
C ASP A 450 4.76 -20.43 10.86
N ALA A 451 4.11 -19.54 11.62
CA ALA A 451 3.45 -19.87 12.89
C ALA A 451 1.93 -19.63 12.89
N GLY A 452 1.41 -18.95 11.86
CA GLY A 452 0.01 -18.59 11.75
C GLY A 452 -0.90 -19.73 11.31
N ARG A 453 -2.16 -19.39 11.03
CA ARG A 453 -3.21 -20.29 10.56
C ARG A 453 -3.67 -19.92 9.15
N ASP A 454 -3.36 -20.76 8.17
CA ASP A 454 -3.67 -20.50 6.75
C ASP A 454 -5.17 -20.34 6.50
N SER A 455 -5.98 -21.18 7.15
CA SER A 455 -7.44 -21.16 6.99
C SER A 455 -8.11 -19.89 7.50
N ALA A 456 -7.39 -19.06 8.26
CA ALA A 456 -7.87 -17.77 8.73
C ALA A 456 -7.49 -16.60 7.82
N MET A 457 -6.81 -16.85 6.69
CA MET A 457 -6.40 -15.82 5.72
C MET A 457 -7.59 -15.21 4.98
N PRO A 458 -7.92 -13.93 5.21
CA PRO A 458 -8.97 -13.25 4.47
C PRO A 458 -8.43 -12.55 3.20
N ALA A 459 -7.11 -12.43 3.07
CA ALA A 459 -6.39 -11.77 1.98
C ALA A 459 -5.09 -12.51 1.68
N LEU A 460 -4.65 -12.45 0.42
CA LEU A 460 -3.42 -13.09 -0.07
C LEU A 460 -2.19 -12.17 0.01
N TRP A 461 -2.38 -10.92 0.42
CA TRP A 461 -1.35 -9.88 0.45
C TRP A 461 -1.20 -9.30 1.86
N ASP A 462 0.02 -8.97 2.23
CA ASP A 462 0.37 -8.36 3.50
C ASP A 462 0.26 -6.83 3.46
N ALA A 463 0.65 -6.16 4.55
CA ALA A 463 0.57 -4.69 4.64
C ALA A 463 1.57 -3.93 3.76
N ASP A 464 2.58 -4.59 3.20
CA ASP A 464 3.46 -4.02 2.16
C ASP A 464 2.95 -4.31 0.73
N GLY A 465 1.91 -5.13 0.61
CA GLY A 465 1.45 -5.66 -0.66
C GLY A 465 2.21 -6.90 -1.12
N ASN A 466 3.04 -7.52 -0.30
CA ASN A 466 3.73 -8.77 -0.63
C ASN A 466 2.80 -9.99 -0.44
N PRO A 467 3.02 -11.12 -1.15
CA PRO A 467 2.29 -12.36 -0.89
C PRO A 467 2.36 -12.80 0.58
N ARG A 468 1.28 -13.37 1.09
CA ARG A 468 1.12 -13.86 2.49
C ARG A 468 1.47 -15.33 2.72
N PHE A 469 2.07 -15.98 1.74
CA PHE A 469 2.38 -17.40 1.78
C PHE A 469 3.82 -17.57 1.28
N ILE A 470 4.78 -17.10 2.07
CA ILE A 470 6.21 -17.17 1.74
C ILE A 470 6.90 -18.05 2.76
N ASP A 471 7.33 -19.23 2.33
CA ASP A 471 8.04 -20.20 3.17
C ASP A 471 9.44 -19.67 3.55
N ASP A 472 9.77 -19.63 4.84
CA ASP A 472 11.17 -19.59 5.27
C ASP A 472 11.64 -21.01 5.59
N ALA A 473 12.27 -21.66 4.62
CA ALA A 473 12.81 -23.02 4.78
C ALA A 473 13.84 -23.19 5.92
N GLN A 474 14.34 -22.10 6.53
CA GLN A 474 15.20 -22.15 7.72
C GLN A 474 14.42 -22.14 9.05
N VAL A 475 13.15 -21.76 9.04
CA VAL A 475 12.25 -21.72 10.20
C VAL A 475 11.36 -22.97 10.18
N PRO A 476 11.17 -23.66 11.32
CA PRO A 476 10.23 -24.78 11.37
C PRO A 476 8.77 -24.31 11.28
N ASP A 477 8.02 -24.86 10.33
CA ASP A 477 6.56 -24.84 10.27
C ASP A 477 5.93 -25.18 11.64
N SER A 478 5.43 -24.17 12.34
CA SER A 478 4.83 -24.32 13.66
C SER A 478 3.33 -24.01 13.70
N GLY A 479 2.82 -23.39 12.64
CA GLY A 479 1.41 -23.03 12.48
C GLY A 479 0.47 -24.15 12.03
N GLU A 480 -0.78 -23.77 11.75
CA GLU A 480 -1.85 -24.67 11.30
C GLU A 480 -2.15 -24.45 9.81
N GLY A 481 -1.72 -25.39 8.96
CA GLY A 481 -1.73 -25.13 7.54
C GLY A 481 -1.18 -26.24 6.66
N THR A 482 -1.10 -25.97 5.36
CA THR A 482 -0.27 -26.73 4.42
C THR A 482 0.82 -25.78 3.94
N PRO A 483 2.11 -26.06 4.23
CA PRO A 483 3.21 -25.18 3.85
C PRO A 483 3.15 -24.73 2.38
N PRO A 484 3.51 -23.47 2.06
CA PRO A 484 3.99 -22.40 2.96
C PRO A 484 2.96 -22.01 4.04
N ILE A 485 3.39 -21.83 5.29
CA ILE A 485 2.52 -21.40 6.40
C ILE A 485 2.63 -19.89 6.56
N VAL A 486 1.50 -19.23 6.78
CA VAL A 486 1.48 -17.77 6.94
C VAL A 486 2.11 -17.30 8.25
N ASP A 487 2.70 -16.11 8.24
CA ASP A 487 3.22 -15.48 9.45
C ASP A 487 2.10 -14.87 10.31
N MET A 488 2.42 -14.65 11.60
CA MET A 488 1.58 -13.81 12.46
C MET A 488 1.90 -12.33 12.27
N GLY A 489 0.87 -11.48 12.36
CA GLY A 489 0.98 -10.03 12.27
C GLY A 489 0.64 -9.48 10.90
N ALA A 490 0.92 -8.20 10.69
CA ALA A 490 0.52 -7.47 9.48
C ALA A 490 1.42 -7.72 8.27
N TYR A 491 2.65 -8.21 8.49
CA TYR A 491 3.67 -8.41 7.46
C TYR A 491 3.99 -9.88 7.33
N GLU A 492 4.24 -10.33 6.10
CA GLU A 492 4.87 -11.61 5.82
C GLU A 492 6.39 -11.41 5.79
N PHE A 493 7.12 -12.33 6.38
CA PHE A 493 8.57 -12.37 6.30
C PHE A 493 9.00 -12.83 4.91
N ALA A 494 9.70 -11.97 4.19
CA ALA A 494 10.08 -12.19 2.80
C ALA A 494 11.22 -13.22 2.59
N GLY A 495 11.63 -13.96 3.63
CA GLY A 495 12.72 -14.93 3.55
C GLY A 495 14.11 -14.28 3.47
N LEU A 496 15.05 -14.94 2.80
CA LEU A 496 16.38 -14.42 2.50
C LEU A 496 16.28 -13.36 1.38
N ALA A 497 16.95 -12.21 1.52
CA ALA A 497 16.91 -11.15 0.52
C ALA A 497 18.28 -10.67 0.06
N ILE A 498 18.34 -10.22 -1.21
CA ILE A 498 19.49 -9.51 -1.77
C ILE A 498 19.37 -8.03 -1.37
N THR A 499 20.43 -7.48 -0.79
CA THR A 499 20.53 -6.06 -0.47
C THR A 499 21.47 -5.38 -1.44
N VAL A 500 21.04 -4.23 -1.99
CA VAL A 500 21.82 -3.44 -2.95
C VAL A 500 21.87 -1.99 -2.50
N SER A 501 23.05 -1.37 -2.56
CA SER A 501 23.21 0.04 -2.22
C SER A 501 24.38 0.72 -2.95
N PRO A 502 24.16 1.86 -3.63
CA PRO A 502 22.85 2.44 -3.97
C PRO A 502 22.15 1.65 -5.12
N THR A 503 20.84 1.79 -5.25
CA THR A 503 20.05 1.27 -6.39
C THR A 503 19.97 2.24 -7.57
N THR A 504 20.54 3.44 -7.43
CA THR A 504 20.76 4.39 -8.51
C THR A 504 22.24 4.78 -8.53
N VAL A 505 22.86 4.70 -9.69
CA VAL A 505 24.30 4.96 -9.87
C VAL A 505 24.48 5.97 -10.99
N GLU A 506 25.16 7.07 -10.70
CA GLU A 506 25.67 7.99 -11.73
C GLU A 506 27.05 7.51 -12.17
N VAL A 507 27.20 7.19 -13.44
CA VAL A 507 28.43 6.74 -14.06
C VAL A 507 28.92 7.87 -14.98
N PRO A 508 29.97 8.62 -14.61
CA PRO A 508 30.51 9.62 -15.51
C PRO A 508 31.04 8.96 -16.78
N GLU A 509 30.75 9.58 -17.91
CA GLU A 509 31.24 9.16 -19.22
C GLU A 509 32.77 8.95 -19.20
N GLY A 510 33.22 7.88 -19.85
CA GLY A 510 34.62 7.43 -19.87
C GLY A 510 35.16 6.93 -18.51
N GLN A 511 34.33 6.86 -17.46
CA GLN A 511 34.71 6.45 -16.11
C GLN A 511 33.87 5.27 -15.61
N THR A 512 34.09 4.93 -14.33
CA THR A 512 33.40 3.84 -13.63
C THR A 512 32.77 4.34 -12.36
N ALA A 513 31.64 3.75 -11.98
CA ALA A 513 31.03 3.92 -10.67
C ALA A 513 30.66 2.54 -10.10
N THR A 514 30.28 2.50 -8.83
CA THR A 514 30.08 1.23 -8.11
C THR A 514 28.82 1.22 -7.28
N PHE A 515 28.25 0.03 -7.13
CA PHE A 515 27.27 -0.27 -6.09
C PHE A 515 27.71 -1.52 -5.30
N ALA A 516 27.13 -1.71 -4.12
CA ALA A 516 27.40 -2.84 -3.25
C ALA A 516 26.23 -3.82 -3.27
N VAL A 517 26.54 -5.11 -3.20
CA VAL A 517 25.59 -6.21 -3.06
C VAL A 517 25.96 -7.03 -1.82
N ALA A 518 24.97 -7.37 -0.98
CA ALA A 518 25.11 -8.31 0.13
C ALA A 518 23.82 -9.13 0.29
N LEU A 519 23.80 -10.09 1.20
CA LEU A 519 22.57 -10.70 1.68
C LEU A 519 22.18 -10.08 3.02
N ASP A 520 20.89 -10.08 3.34
CA ASP A 520 20.36 -9.51 4.59
C ASP A 520 20.55 -10.41 5.81
N ARG A 521 20.77 -11.72 5.61
CA ARG A 521 21.03 -12.73 6.65
C ARG A 521 21.92 -13.87 6.16
N ASP A 522 22.29 -14.74 7.10
CA ASP A 522 23.02 -15.97 6.79
C ASP A 522 22.19 -16.89 5.89
N PRO A 523 22.66 -17.20 4.66
CA PRO A 523 21.95 -18.08 3.74
C PRO A 523 21.95 -19.56 4.17
N ALA A 524 22.63 -19.93 5.26
CA ALA A 524 22.82 -21.30 5.75
C ALA A 524 23.48 -22.26 4.73
N GLY A 525 24.01 -21.72 3.63
CA GLY A 525 24.60 -22.43 2.52
C GLY A 525 25.14 -21.47 1.46
N PRO A 526 25.83 -21.98 0.43
CA PRO A 526 26.33 -21.14 -0.65
C PRO A 526 25.16 -20.58 -1.49
N VAL A 527 25.20 -19.29 -1.77
CA VAL A 527 24.26 -18.56 -2.64
C VAL A 527 25.05 -17.83 -3.72
N GLU A 528 24.64 -18.04 -4.96
CA GLU A 528 25.19 -17.37 -6.14
C GLU A 528 24.26 -16.22 -6.54
N VAL A 529 24.80 -15.01 -6.65
CA VAL A 529 24.05 -13.81 -7.05
C VAL A 529 24.64 -13.29 -8.36
N ASP A 530 23.82 -13.26 -9.40
CA ASP A 530 24.18 -12.75 -10.72
C ASP A 530 23.79 -11.28 -10.90
N VAL A 531 24.54 -10.59 -11.75
CA VAL A 531 24.29 -9.21 -12.18
C VAL A 531 24.31 -9.16 -13.71
N SER A 532 23.24 -8.65 -14.31
CA SER A 532 23.13 -8.52 -15.77
C SER A 532 22.41 -7.25 -16.18
N ARG A 533 22.78 -6.66 -17.32
CA ARG A 533 22.02 -5.55 -17.93
C ARG A 533 20.79 -6.13 -18.62
N ILE A 534 19.61 -5.65 -18.28
CA ILE A 534 18.33 -6.15 -18.81
C ILE A 534 17.69 -5.21 -19.82
N SER A 535 18.00 -3.92 -19.77
CA SER A 535 17.45 -2.91 -20.68
C SER A 535 18.30 -1.65 -20.72
N GLY A 536 17.96 -0.76 -21.66
CA GLY A 536 18.57 0.55 -21.81
C GLY A 536 19.89 0.52 -22.57
N ASP A 537 20.71 1.53 -22.34
CA ASP A 537 21.83 1.85 -23.21
C ASP A 537 22.95 0.80 -23.19
N ALA A 538 23.50 0.54 -24.38
CA ALA A 538 24.60 -0.39 -24.55
C ALA A 538 25.93 0.14 -24.00
N ASP A 539 26.08 1.46 -23.89
CA ASP A 539 27.31 2.14 -23.47
C ASP A 539 27.56 2.04 -21.97
N LEU A 540 26.50 1.85 -21.18
CA LEU A 540 26.60 1.44 -19.78
C LEU A 540 26.82 -0.07 -19.66
N THR A 541 28.00 -0.48 -19.22
CA THR A 541 28.44 -1.88 -19.16
C THR A 541 28.84 -2.32 -17.75
N LEU A 542 28.78 -3.63 -17.51
CA LEU A 542 29.29 -4.24 -16.28
C LEU A 542 30.81 -4.46 -16.40
N ALA A 543 31.59 -3.78 -15.55
CA ALA A 543 33.05 -3.81 -15.56
C ALA A 543 33.67 -4.77 -14.52
N SER A 544 32.89 -5.23 -13.55
CA SER A 544 33.27 -6.27 -12.58
C SER A 544 32.79 -7.66 -12.99
N ALA A 545 33.01 -8.67 -12.15
CA ALA A 545 32.38 -9.98 -12.33
C ALA A 545 30.85 -9.87 -12.33
N SER A 546 30.20 -10.68 -13.17
CA SER A 546 28.74 -10.80 -13.25
C SER A 546 28.14 -11.72 -12.21
N THR A 547 28.97 -12.37 -11.39
CA THR A 547 28.52 -13.36 -10.42
C THR A 547 29.28 -13.17 -9.11
N LEU A 548 28.53 -13.10 -8.02
CA LEU A 548 28.98 -12.90 -6.64
C LEU A 548 28.65 -14.15 -5.82
N GLN A 549 29.53 -14.52 -4.89
CA GLN A 549 29.39 -15.75 -4.10
C GLN A 549 29.23 -15.41 -2.62
N PHE A 550 28.12 -15.82 -2.04
CA PHE A 550 27.81 -15.63 -0.62
C PHE A 550 27.71 -16.97 0.11
N ASP A 551 28.09 -16.99 1.39
CA ASP A 551 27.97 -18.11 2.31
C ASP A 551 27.85 -17.59 3.76
N SER A 552 27.72 -18.50 4.72
CA SER A 552 27.62 -18.18 6.15
C SER A 552 28.78 -17.35 6.72
N GLY A 553 29.92 -17.30 6.03
CA GLY A 553 31.09 -16.53 6.44
C GLY A 553 31.16 -15.11 5.86
N ASN A 554 30.47 -14.82 4.76
CA ASN A 554 30.60 -13.54 4.04
C ASN A 554 29.29 -12.88 3.64
N TRP A 555 28.12 -13.47 3.91
CA TRP A 555 26.80 -12.96 3.49
C TRP A 555 26.57 -11.47 3.78
N ALA A 556 26.96 -11.00 4.97
CA ALA A 556 26.81 -9.60 5.39
C ALA A 556 27.90 -8.67 4.82
N THR A 557 28.94 -9.24 4.22
CA THR A 557 30.07 -8.47 3.68
C THR A 557 29.72 -7.99 2.28
N ALA A 558 29.43 -6.70 2.16
CA ALA A 558 29.19 -6.03 0.89
C ALA A 558 30.28 -6.34 -0.15
N GLN A 559 29.87 -6.93 -1.26
CA GLN A 559 30.70 -7.17 -2.44
C GLN A 559 30.44 -6.06 -3.47
N THR A 560 31.51 -5.48 -4.00
CA THR A 560 31.43 -4.33 -4.91
C THR A 560 31.21 -4.79 -6.35
N VAL A 561 30.20 -4.19 -6.99
CA VAL A 561 29.94 -4.28 -8.43
C VAL A 561 30.36 -2.97 -9.08
N THR A 562 31.04 -3.03 -10.22
CA THR A 562 31.55 -1.87 -10.95
C THR A 562 30.87 -1.77 -12.30
N LEU A 563 30.29 -0.60 -12.59
CA LEU A 563 29.74 -0.22 -13.88
C LEU A 563 30.71 0.72 -14.59
N ALA A 564 30.71 0.72 -15.92
CA ALA A 564 31.47 1.64 -16.76
C ALA A 564 30.55 2.28 -17.79
N ALA A 565 30.76 3.56 -18.06
CA ALA A 565 30.19 4.28 -19.20
C ALA A 565 31.27 4.38 -20.28
N ALA A 566 30.89 4.17 -21.54
CA ALA A 566 31.80 4.43 -22.67
C ALA A 566 32.07 5.93 -22.78
N GLU A 567 32.97 6.33 -23.68
CA GLU A 567 33.08 7.73 -24.08
C GLU A 567 32.62 7.81 -25.52
N ASP A 568 31.67 8.69 -25.80
CA ASP A 568 31.19 8.96 -27.14
C ASP A 568 31.16 10.48 -27.43
N GLY A 569 30.18 10.97 -28.17
CA GLY A 569 30.10 12.38 -28.51
C GLY A 569 28.68 12.82 -28.87
N ASP A 570 27.69 12.03 -28.43
CA ASP A 570 26.33 12.52 -28.38
C ASP A 570 26.10 13.33 -27.10
N LYS A 571 24.86 13.67 -26.77
CA LYS A 571 24.55 14.56 -25.63
C LYS A 571 23.32 14.08 -24.90
N ALA A 572 22.94 12.83 -25.13
CA ALA A 572 21.79 12.23 -24.52
C ALA A 572 22.25 11.60 -23.22
N GLU A 573 21.58 11.95 -22.12
CA GLU A 573 21.72 11.14 -20.91
C GLU A 573 21.24 9.72 -21.22
N ALA A 574 22.14 8.76 -21.05
CA ALA A 574 21.85 7.35 -21.25
C ALA A 574 21.42 6.69 -19.94
N LEU A 575 20.42 5.81 -20.01
CA LEU A 575 19.91 5.04 -18.88
C LEU A 575 20.00 3.56 -19.22
N ALA A 576 20.57 2.77 -18.31
CA ALA A 576 20.53 1.31 -18.36
C ALA A 576 20.07 0.73 -17.03
N ILE A 577 19.35 -0.39 -17.10
CA ILE A 577 18.92 -1.14 -15.92
C ILE A 577 19.75 -2.41 -15.77
N PHE A 578 20.39 -2.56 -14.61
CA PHE A 578 21.13 -3.75 -14.22
C PHE A 578 20.36 -4.50 -13.14
N ARG A 579 20.04 -5.76 -13.41
CA ARG A 579 19.36 -6.65 -12.48
C ARG A 579 20.36 -7.45 -11.66
N VAL A 580 20.17 -7.44 -10.35
CA VAL A 580 20.83 -8.33 -9.40
C VAL A 580 19.86 -9.46 -9.02
N SER A 581 20.28 -10.72 -9.17
CA SER A 581 19.37 -11.87 -9.12
C SER A 581 19.99 -13.12 -8.52
N SER A 582 19.21 -13.93 -7.82
CA SER A 582 19.57 -15.29 -7.42
C SER A 582 18.34 -16.19 -7.50
N PRO A 583 18.46 -17.48 -7.88
CA PRO A 583 17.31 -18.38 -7.93
C PRO A 583 16.56 -18.44 -6.59
N GLY A 584 15.26 -18.10 -6.64
CA GLY A 584 14.38 -18.14 -5.46
C GLY A 584 14.46 -16.92 -4.54
N LEU A 585 15.29 -15.92 -4.84
CA LEU A 585 15.33 -14.66 -4.09
C LEU A 585 14.68 -13.53 -4.91
N ALA A 586 14.14 -12.53 -4.19
CA ALA A 586 13.69 -11.30 -4.81
C ALA A 586 14.83 -10.59 -5.56
N LEU A 587 14.55 -10.09 -6.76
CA LEU A 587 15.54 -9.45 -7.62
C LEU A 587 15.61 -7.96 -7.31
N VAL A 588 16.74 -7.34 -7.63
CA VAL A 588 16.94 -5.91 -7.37
C VAL A 588 17.43 -5.18 -8.62
N ASP A 589 16.57 -4.25 -9.05
CA ASP A 589 16.76 -3.13 -9.98
C ASP A 589 17.90 -2.16 -9.60
N VAL A 590 18.97 -2.02 -10.40
CA VAL A 590 19.90 -0.88 -10.32
C VAL A 590 19.80 -0.03 -11.58
N ALA A 591 19.35 1.22 -11.42
CA ALA A 591 19.31 2.22 -12.47
C ALA A 591 20.67 2.93 -12.59
N ALA A 592 21.33 2.79 -13.73
CA ALA A 592 22.58 3.47 -14.03
C ALA A 592 22.33 4.63 -15.00
N TRP A 593 22.74 5.83 -14.60
CA TRP A 593 22.68 7.04 -15.40
C TRP A 593 24.06 7.40 -15.87
N GLU A 594 24.22 7.60 -17.16
CA GLU A 594 25.42 8.21 -17.71
C GLU A 594 25.40 9.72 -17.43
N VAL A 595 26.50 10.23 -16.86
CA VAL A 595 26.69 11.67 -16.66
C VAL A 595 27.62 12.18 -17.73
N GLU A 596 27.01 12.90 -18.67
CA GLU A 596 27.63 13.54 -19.82
C GLU A 596 28.74 14.51 -19.42
N ASN A 597 29.88 14.42 -20.10
CA ASN A 597 31.03 15.30 -19.87
C ASN A 597 31.27 16.31 -21.01
N ASP A 598 30.57 16.15 -22.14
CA ASP A 598 30.64 17.05 -23.28
C ASP A 598 30.04 18.43 -23.01
N VAL A 599 30.89 19.45 -23.10
CA VAL A 599 30.48 20.85 -23.01
C VAL A 599 29.94 21.37 -24.36
N PRO A 600 28.89 22.22 -24.37
CA PRO A 600 28.41 22.83 -25.61
C PRO A 600 29.53 23.57 -26.34
N SER A 601 29.79 23.16 -27.59
CA SER A 601 30.67 23.93 -28.48
C SER A 601 30.09 25.33 -28.69
N PRO A 602 30.83 26.41 -28.38
CA PRO A 602 30.32 27.76 -28.59
C PRO A 602 30.10 28.03 -30.08
N LEU A 603 28.87 28.39 -30.44
CA LEU A 603 28.53 28.88 -31.78
C LEU A 603 28.88 30.36 -31.91
N TYR A 604 29.76 30.67 -32.86
CA TYR A 604 30.22 32.03 -33.10
C TYR A 604 29.41 32.71 -34.23
N VAL A 605 28.74 33.82 -33.92
CA VAL A 605 27.97 34.60 -34.91
C VAL A 605 28.66 35.94 -35.17
N LYS A 606 29.23 36.11 -36.37
CA LYS A 606 29.86 37.36 -36.81
C LYS A 606 29.37 37.78 -38.19
N LYS A 607 28.79 38.98 -38.26
CA LYS A 607 28.33 39.56 -39.51
C LYS A 607 29.52 39.80 -40.46
N GLY A 608 29.49 39.16 -41.64
CA GLY A 608 30.52 39.30 -42.67
C GLY A 608 31.77 38.42 -42.48
N ALA A 609 31.66 37.35 -41.70
CA ALA A 609 32.67 36.29 -41.65
C ALA A 609 32.95 35.70 -43.03
N ALA A 610 34.19 35.28 -43.28
CA ALA A 610 34.63 34.77 -44.59
C ALA A 610 34.87 33.24 -44.58
N GLY A 611 34.69 32.59 -43.42
CA GLY A 611 34.83 31.15 -43.25
C GLY A 611 33.62 30.34 -43.70
N ALA A 612 33.61 29.05 -43.33
CA ALA A 612 32.64 28.04 -43.76
C ALA A 612 31.19 28.31 -43.30
N ASN A 613 30.99 29.31 -42.42
CA ASN A 613 29.68 29.72 -41.90
C ASN A 613 28.94 28.58 -41.17
N ASP A 614 29.71 27.69 -40.53
CA ASP A 614 29.25 26.55 -39.72
C ASP A 614 29.21 26.88 -38.22
N GLY A 615 29.60 28.11 -37.85
CA GLY A 615 29.59 28.58 -36.46
C GLY A 615 30.68 27.99 -35.56
N SER A 616 31.62 27.22 -36.11
CA SER A 616 32.73 26.59 -35.37
C SER A 616 33.83 27.57 -34.91
N SER A 617 33.88 28.79 -35.48
CA SER A 617 34.85 29.84 -35.12
C SER A 617 34.38 31.25 -35.52
N TRP A 618 35.07 32.30 -35.05
CA TRP A 618 34.84 33.70 -35.45
C TRP A 618 35.25 34.06 -36.91
N ALA A 619 35.81 33.10 -37.67
CA ALA A 619 36.46 33.33 -38.96
C ALA A 619 35.49 33.44 -40.14
#